data_AF-A0A944BVA6-F1
#
_entry.id   AF-A0A944BVA6-F1
#
_cell.length_a   1.000
_cell.length_b   1.000
_cell.length_c   1.000
_cell.angle_alpha   90.00
_cell.angle_beta   90.00
_cell.angle_gamma   90.00
#
_symmetry.space_group_name_H-M   'P 1'
#
loop_
_entity.id
_entity.type
_entity.pdbx_description
1 polymer ?
#
loop_
_entity_poly.entity_id
_entity_poly.type
_entity_poly.pdbx_seq_one_letter_code
_entity_poly.pdbx_strand_id
1 'polypeptide(L)'
;MKQQIELSTLDSLEAKRGGERANRVLEHALSNNPFWKVLKVSNTAENTNFTFSVNVPTMACTNQRSSGRCWLFSALNVLRESIAKKLNIKGNFELSQNFLSYYDKLEKYNYLMENVASRISKKKDDRELYMLLKDGVSDGGQWIMFVNLVKKYGLMPKACFSETYQSEETRHSNILCNSILRQFAAALRKDPSKKDELKEYYFSRIYDVLTNSFGIPPKEFAFEYEHKDSNVHRLEKMTPLSFFQKYVREEIDEYVSVINAPTQDKPYFKRYEVKMVGNVIEGEKTVHFNVPYKRFEEMIIAQLKDGDLVW
;
A
#
# COMPACT_ATOMS: atom_id res chain seq x y z
N MET A 1 14.44 30.85 -26.21
CA MET A 1 14.57 31.60 -24.95
C MET A 1 16.04 31.73 -24.63
N LYS A 2 16.52 32.94 -24.28
CA LYS A 2 17.82 33.08 -23.62
C LYS A 2 17.77 32.39 -22.25
N GLN A 3 18.92 32.13 -21.62
CA GLN A 3 18.97 31.52 -20.28
C GLN A 3 18.21 32.34 -19.22
N GLN A 4 18.10 33.66 -19.41
CA GLN A 4 17.36 34.56 -18.52
C GLN A 4 16.02 34.95 -19.12
N ILE A 5 15.03 35.18 -18.25
CA ILE A 5 13.75 35.76 -18.62
C ILE A 5 13.94 37.27 -18.71
N GLU A 6 13.88 37.80 -19.93
CA GLU A 6 13.95 39.23 -20.19
C GLU A 6 12.56 39.86 -20.02
N LEU A 7 12.47 41.07 -19.45
CA LEU A 7 11.19 41.78 -19.29
C LEU A 7 10.48 41.98 -20.64
N SER A 8 11.24 42.28 -21.70
CA SER A 8 10.71 42.39 -23.06
C SER A 8 10.06 41.09 -23.57
N THR A 9 10.49 39.93 -23.06
CA THR A 9 9.85 38.64 -23.37
C THR A 9 8.51 38.51 -22.65
N LEU A 10 8.42 38.97 -21.39
CA LEU A 10 7.17 38.99 -20.63
C LEU A 10 6.16 39.95 -21.26
N ASP A 11 6.59 41.17 -21.61
CA ASP A 11 5.75 42.17 -22.28
C ASP A 11 5.15 41.61 -23.58
N SER A 12 5.96 40.91 -24.38
CA SER A 12 5.51 40.27 -25.61
C SER A 12 4.51 39.13 -25.35
N LEU A 13 4.70 38.35 -24.28
CA LEU A 13 3.79 37.27 -23.90
C LEU A 13 2.47 37.80 -23.35
N GLU A 14 2.49 38.88 -22.55
CA GLU A 14 1.31 39.55 -22.02
C GLU A 14 0.47 40.17 -23.13
N ALA A 15 1.11 40.87 -24.07
CA ALA A 15 0.44 41.41 -25.24
C ALA A 15 -0.26 40.32 -26.07
N LYS A 16 0.44 39.20 -26.32
CA LYS A 16 -0.13 38.05 -27.03
C LYS A 16 -1.29 37.42 -26.24
N ARG A 17 -1.13 37.24 -24.93
CA ARG A 17 -2.15 36.67 -24.03
C ARG A 17 -3.42 37.52 -24.02
N GLY A 18 -3.29 38.84 -23.93
CA GLY A 18 -4.42 39.78 -23.91
C GLY A 18 -5.28 39.76 -25.17
N GLY A 19 -4.69 39.41 -26.33
CA GLY A 19 -5.40 39.22 -27.59
C GLY A 19 -6.24 37.94 -27.67
N GLU A 20 -6.00 36.96 -26.80
CA GLU A 20 -6.66 35.65 -26.87
C GLU A 20 -7.88 35.56 -25.94
N ARG A 21 -9.10 35.52 -26.52
CA ARG A 21 -10.36 35.39 -25.77
C ARG A 21 -10.36 34.18 -24.84
N ALA A 22 -9.79 33.04 -25.26
CA ALA A 22 -9.73 31.82 -24.46
C ALA A 22 -9.02 32.04 -23.12
N ASN A 23 -7.91 32.79 -23.12
CA ASN A 23 -7.17 33.08 -21.89
C ASN A 23 -7.96 33.93 -20.90
N ARG A 24 -8.74 34.92 -21.39
CA ARG A 24 -9.61 35.73 -20.53
C ARG A 24 -10.73 34.91 -19.89
N VAL A 25 -11.33 33.99 -20.65
CA VAL A 25 -12.36 33.08 -20.11
C VAL A 25 -11.77 32.12 -19.08
N LEU A 26 -10.61 31.53 -19.39
CA LEU A 26 -9.92 30.62 -18.47
C LEU A 26 -9.48 31.32 -17.19
N GLU A 27 -9.02 32.57 -17.27
CA GLU A 27 -8.65 33.39 -16.10
C GLU A 27 -9.83 33.51 -15.12
N HIS A 28 -11.00 33.93 -15.60
CA HIS A 28 -12.19 34.08 -14.75
C HIS A 28 -12.68 32.73 -14.18
N ALA A 29 -12.58 31.65 -14.97
CA ALA A 29 -13.03 30.33 -14.55
C ALA A 29 -12.09 29.71 -13.51
N LEU A 30 -10.78 29.72 -13.77
CA LEU A 30 -9.76 29.10 -12.94
C LEU A 30 -9.43 29.93 -11.68
N SER A 31 -9.66 31.26 -11.69
CA SER A 31 -9.51 32.07 -10.48
C SER A 31 -10.51 31.70 -9.37
N ASN A 32 -11.63 31.06 -9.75
CA ASN A 32 -12.73 30.72 -8.83
C ASN A 32 -12.95 29.22 -8.67
N ASN A 33 -12.26 28.37 -9.45
CA ASN A 33 -12.52 26.94 -9.49
C ASN A 33 -11.23 26.12 -9.62
N PRO A 34 -11.18 24.92 -9.04
CA PRO A 34 -10.08 24.00 -9.32
C PRO A 34 -10.10 23.53 -10.78
N PHE A 35 -8.92 23.28 -11.34
CA PHE A 35 -8.72 22.88 -12.74
C PHE A 35 -9.65 21.75 -13.19
N TRP A 36 -9.80 20.68 -12.41
CA TRP A 36 -10.59 19.51 -12.80
C TRP A 36 -12.09 19.78 -12.93
N LYS A 37 -12.62 20.84 -12.30
CA LYS A 37 -14.02 21.27 -12.51
C LYS A 37 -14.19 22.03 -13.82
N VAL A 38 -13.18 22.81 -14.22
CA VAL A 38 -13.21 23.63 -15.44
C VAL A 38 -12.95 22.78 -16.69
N LEU A 39 -12.08 21.77 -16.58
CA LEU A 39 -11.69 20.90 -17.69
C LEU A 39 -12.67 19.75 -17.97
N LYS A 40 -13.76 19.65 -17.21
CA LYS A 40 -14.77 18.60 -17.43
C LYS A 40 -15.48 18.84 -18.77
N VAL A 41 -15.36 17.89 -19.70
CA VAL A 41 -16.06 17.93 -20.99
C VAL A 41 -17.39 17.19 -20.86
N SER A 42 -18.51 17.90 -20.90
CA SER A 42 -19.85 17.31 -20.69
C SER A 42 -20.33 16.40 -21.82
N ASN A 43 -19.77 16.57 -23.04
CA ASN A 43 -20.22 15.90 -24.26
C ASN A 43 -19.28 14.78 -24.73
N THR A 44 -18.17 14.53 -24.04
CA THR A 44 -17.52 13.22 -24.19
C THR A 44 -18.49 12.21 -23.60
N ALA A 45 -18.81 11.14 -24.33
CA ALA A 45 -19.37 9.96 -23.72
C ALA A 45 -18.40 9.57 -22.60
N GLU A 46 -18.69 10.02 -21.38
CA GLU A 46 -18.00 9.49 -20.23
C GLU A 46 -18.20 7.98 -20.37
N ASN A 47 -17.13 7.19 -20.34
CA ASN A 47 -17.20 5.74 -20.42
C ASN A 47 -17.80 5.24 -19.09
N THR A 48 -19.04 5.62 -18.81
CA THR A 48 -19.82 5.45 -17.58
C THR A 48 -20.82 4.32 -17.71
N ASN A 49 -20.79 3.62 -18.85
CA ASN A 49 -21.49 2.36 -18.94
C ASN A 49 -20.73 1.31 -18.11
N PHE A 50 -21.15 1.12 -16.86
CA PHE A 50 -20.62 0.11 -15.95
C PHE A 50 -21.17 -1.29 -16.24
N THR A 51 -21.44 -1.59 -17.52
CA THR A 51 -21.87 -2.90 -17.99
C THR A 51 -20.69 -3.60 -18.65
N PHE A 52 -20.28 -4.72 -18.08
CA PHE A 52 -19.11 -5.47 -18.52
C PHE A 52 -19.51 -6.87 -19.00
N SER A 53 -18.93 -7.33 -20.11
CA SER A 53 -19.16 -8.68 -20.63
C SER A 53 -18.56 -9.78 -19.76
N VAL A 54 -17.53 -9.44 -18.99
CA VAL A 54 -16.94 -10.28 -17.94
C VAL A 54 -17.08 -9.51 -16.63
N ASN A 55 -17.86 -10.05 -15.70
CA ASN A 55 -18.13 -9.41 -14.41
C ASN A 55 -18.02 -10.46 -13.30
N VAL A 56 -16.99 -10.33 -12.46
CA VAL A 56 -16.78 -11.20 -11.30
C VAL A 56 -17.56 -10.61 -10.13
N PRO A 57 -18.56 -11.32 -9.54
CA PRO A 57 -19.33 -10.80 -8.43
C PRO A 57 -18.45 -10.55 -7.20
N THR A 58 -18.63 -9.40 -6.56
CA THR A 58 -17.89 -9.01 -5.35
C THR A 58 -18.81 -8.48 -4.26
N MET A 59 -18.37 -8.59 -3.01
CA MET A 59 -18.99 -7.96 -1.85
C MET A 59 -18.90 -6.43 -1.91
N ALA A 60 -19.57 -5.76 -0.96
CA ALA A 60 -19.57 -4.31 -0.86
C ALA A 60 -18.15 -3.73 -0.68
N CYS A 61 -18.00 -2.47 -1.10
CA CYS A 61 -16.74 -1.74 -1.05
C CYS A 61 -16.21 -1.60 0.39
N THR A 62 -14.89 -1.66 0.53
CA THR A 62 -14.16 -1.36 1.77
C THR A 62 -13.61 0.08 1.73
N ASN A 63 -13.30 0.67 2.88
CA ASN A 63 -12.85 2.07 2.96
C ASN A 63 -11.61 2.23 3.84
N GLN A 64 -10.49 2.61 3.25
CA GLN A 64 -9.21 2.82 3.95
C GLN A 64 -9.10 4.16 4.69
N ARG A 65 -10.06 5.07 4.48
CA ARG A 65 -10.07 6.42 5.06
C ARG A 65 -8.77 7.19 4.76
N SER A 66 -8.28 7.97 5.71
CA SER A 66 -7.08 8.81 5.61
C SER A 66 -5.81 8.01 5.91
N SER A 67 -5.65 6.88 5.23
CA SER A 67 -4.46 6.03 5.31
C SER A 67 -3.98 5.61 3.93
N GLY A 68 -2.70 5.27 3.79
CA GLY A 68 -2.10 4.77 2.53
C GLY A 68 -2.15 3.25 2.38
N ARG A 69 -3.17 2.59 2.96
CA ARG A 69 -3.26 1.11 3.06
C ARG A 69 -3.91 0.42 1.84
N CYS A 70 -4.06 1.12 0.71
CA CYS A 70 -4.70 0.62 -0.51
C CYS A 70 -4.28 -0.79 -0.92
N TRP A 71 -2.98 -1.08 -0.84
CA TRP A 71 -2.41 -2.38 -1.16
C TRP A 71 -2.92 -3.52 -0.27
N LEU A 72 -3.08 -3.28 1.05
CA LEU A 72 -3.68 -4.24 1.98
C LEU A 72 -5.17 -4.41 1.70
N PHE A 73 -5.88 -3.31 1.48
CA PHE A 73 -7.32 -3.36 1.19
C PHE A 73 -7.60 -4.13 -0.11
N SER A 74 -6.87 -3.85 -1.19
CA SER A 74 -7.00 -4.60 -2.45
C SER A 74 -6.67 -6.08 -2.26
N ALA A 75 -5.56 -6.42 -1.58
CA ALA A 75 -5.16 -7.82 -1.40
C ALA A 75 -6.16 -8.60 -0.55
N LEU A 76 -6.65 -7.99 0.52
CA LEU A 76 -7.68 -8.59 1.38
C LEU A 76 -9.04 -8.65 0.69
N ASN A 77 -9.35 -7.75 -0.25
CA ASN A 77 -10.56 -7.84 -1.06
C ASN A 77 -10.52 -9.04 -2.01
N VAL A 78 -9.35 -9.45 -2.51
CA VAL A 78 -9.22 -10.71 -3.28
C VAL A 78 -9.45 -11.91 -2.36
N LEU A 79 -8.73 -11.98 -1.23
CA LEU A 79 -8.79 -13.15 -0.35
C LEU A 79 -10.13 -13.32 0.36
N ARG A 80 -10.81 -12.23 0.73
CA ARG A 80 -12.10 -12.32 1.45
C ARG A 80 -13.17 -13.02 0.62
N GLU A 81 -13.15 -12.88 -0.71
CA GLU A 81 -14.10 -13.56 -1.60
C GLU A 81 -13.86 -15.06 -1.60
N SER A 82 -12.60 -15.50 -1.72
CA SER A 82 -12.23 -16.92 -1.62
C SER A 82 -12.64 -17.52 -0.27
N ILE A 83 -12.28 -16.84 0.83
CA ILE A 83 -12.60 -17.29 2.19
C ILE A 83 -14.11 -17.36 2.42
N ALA A 84 -14.86 -16.33 2.01
CA ALA A 84 -16.30 -16.29 2.18
C ALA A 84 -17.02 -17.36 1.35
N LYS A 85 -16.51 -17.70 0.16
CA LYS A 85 -17.01 -18.82 -0.64
C LYS A 85 -16.77 -20.15 0.09
N LYS A 86 -15.56 -20.41 0.60
CA LYS A 86 -15.21 -21.65 1.34
C LYS A 86 -16.00 -21.81 2.64
N LEU A 87 -16.24 -20.71 3.34
CA LEU A 87 -17.03 -20.68 4.57
C LEU A 87 -18.53 -20.53 4.34
N ASN A 88 -18.97 -20.34 3.09
CA ASN A 88 -20.38 -20.06 2.74
C ASN A 88 -21.00 -18.95 3.61
N ILE A 89 -20.25 -17.87 3.83
CA ILE A 89 -20.71 -16.72 4.61
C ILE A 89 -21.86 -16.03 3.87
N LYS A 90 -22.92 -15.69 4.60
CA LYS A 90 -24.03 -14.88 4.12
C LYS A 90 -23.71 -13.40 4.32
N GLY A 91 -23.88 -12.61 3.25
CA GLY A 91 -23.66 -11.17 3.29
C GLY A 91 -22.19 -10.75 3.18
N ASN A 92 -21.85 -9.60 3.76
CA ASN A 92 -20.52 -9.02 3.68
C ASN A 92 -19.57 -9.62 4.72
N PHE A 93 -18.35 -9.91 4.28
CA PHE A 93 -17.24 -10.36 5.11
C PHE A 93 -16.03 -9.45 4.86
N GLU A 94 -15.28 -9.13 5.92
CA GLU A 94 -14.02 -8.40 5.82
C GLU A 94 -12.96 -9.08 6.67
N LEU A 95 -11.72 -9.05 6.17
CA LEU A 95 -10.52 -9.37 6.92
C LEU A 95 -9.98 -8.09 7.58
N SER A 96 -9.33 -8.23 8.74
CA SER A 96 -8.80 -7.07 9.46
C SER A 96 -7.62 -6.45 8.72
N GLN A 97 -7.84 -5.27 8.14
CA GLN A 97 -6.78 -4.48 7.53
C GLN A 97 -5.86 -3.87 8.61
N ASN A 98 -6.43 -3.49 9.76
CA ASN A 98 -5.68 -3.03 10.93
C ASN A 98 -4.64 -4.06 11.41
N PHE A 99 -5.02 -5.35 11.46
CA PHE A 99 -4.13 -6.45 11.89
C PHE A 99 -2.83 -6.49 11.08
N LEU A 100 -2.94 -6.53 9.75
CA LEU A 100 -1.76 -6.56 8.88
C LEU A 100 -1.03 -5.21 8.88
N SER A 101 -1.75 -4.09 8.97
CA SER A 101 -1.12 -2.76 9.03
C SER A 101 -0.25 -2.59 10.27
N TYR A 102 -0.64 -3.17 11.41
CA TYR A 102 0.15 -3.13 12.64
C TYR A 102 1.49 -3.87 12.46
N TYR A 103 1.44 -5.12 12.00
CA TYR A 103 2.64 -5.92 11.78
C TYR A 103 3.51 -5.38 10.66
N ASP A 104 2.92 -4.89 9.57
CA ASP A 104 3.65 -4.24 8.48
C ASP A 104 4.49 -3.06 8.97
N LYS A 105 3.91 -2.21 9.83
CA LYS A 105 4.63 -1.07 10.39
C LYS A 105 5.81 -1.53 11.24
N LEU A 106 5.59 -2.49 12.16
CA LEU A 106 6.65 -3.03 13.00
C LEU A 106 7.81 -3.59 12.14
N GLU A 107 7.47 -4.39 11.14
CA GLU A 107 8.45 -5.01 10.26
C GLU A 107 9.20 -3.99 9.42
N LYS A 108 8.50 -3.02 8.82
CA LYS A 108 9.13 -1.92 8.09
C LYS A 108 10.08 -1.10 8.95
N TYR A 109 9.72 -0.80 10.20
CA TYR A 109 10.64 -0.08 11.10
C TYR A 109 11.88 -0.93 11.41
N ASN A 110 11.71 -2.21 11.70
CA ASN A 110 12.82 -3.14 11.91
C ASN A 110 13.75 -3.21 10.67
N TYR A 111 13.16 -3.40 9.49
CA TYR A 111 13.85 -3.45 8.20
C TYR A 111 14.59 -2.15 7.88
N LEU A 112 13.96 -1.00 8.10
CA LEU A 112 14.56 0.30 7.84
C LEU A 112 15.69 0.61 8.84
N MET A 113 15.56 0.23 10.10
CA MET A 113 16.64 0.37 11.09
C MET A 113 17.88 -0.45 10.70
N GLU A 114 17.70 -1.67 10.18
CA GLU A 114 18.82 -2.47 9.65
C GLU A 114 19.47 -1.82 8.43
N ASN A 115 18.68 -1.34 7.47
CA ASN A 115 19.19 -0.65 6.30
C ASN A 115 19.97 0.62 6.66
N VAL A 116 19.45 1.41 7.61
CA VAL A 116 20.14 2.59 8.14
C VAL A 116 21.45 2.18 8.82
N ALA A 117 21.44 1.18 9.69
CA ALA A 117 22.64 0.71 10.38
C ALA A 117 23.73 0.24 9.42
N SER A 118 23.36 -0.49 8.36
CA SER A 118 24.30 -0.96 7.33
C SER A 118 24.98 0.18 6.53
N ARG A 119 24.47 1.42 6.65
CA ARG A 119 24.91 2.59 5.89
C ARG A 119 25.38 3.75 6.73
N ILE A 120 25.23 3.70 8.04
CA ILE A 120 25.45 4.84 8.91
C ILE A 120 26.91 5.32 8.93
N SER A 121 27.85 4.41 8.66
CA SER A 121 29.30 4.67 8.55
C SER A 121 29.72 5.25 7.19
N LYS A 122 28.81 5.31 6.21
CA LYS A 122 29.10 5.89 4.89
C LYS A 122 29.18 7.43 4.98
N LYS A 123 29.69 8.04 3.91
CA LYS A 123 29.88 9.48 3.80
C LYS A 123 28.56 10.24 4.08
N LYS A 124 28.67 11.48 4.55
CA LYS A 124 27.51 12.33 4.93
C LYS A 124 26.54 12.56 3.77
N ASP A 125 27.01 12.44 2.53
CA ASP A 125 26.28 12.63 1.28
C ASP A 125 25.83 11.31 0.63
N ASP A 126 25.78 10.18 1.37
CA ASP A 126 25.18 8.95 0.86
C ASP A 126 23.71 9.19 0.50
N ARG A 127 23.44 9.25 -0.80
CA ARG A 127 22.12 9.45 -1.38
C ARG A 127 21.13 8.39 -0.91
N GLU A 128 21.54 7.13 -0.77
CA GLU A 128 20.67 6.06 -0.31
C GLU A 128 20.30 6.26 1.16
N LEU A 129 21.26 6.60 2.02
CA LEU A 129 20.97 6.92 3.43
C LEU A 129 20.05 8.14 3.56
N TYR A 130 20.29 9.18 2.74
CA TYR A 130 19.41 10.35 2.69
C TYR A 130 17.98 9.98 2.33
N MET A 131 17.78 9.17 1.27
CA MET A 131 16.44 8.74 0.86
C MET A 131 15.74 7.91 1.94
N LEU A 132 16.45 6.95 2.56
CA LEU A 132 15.92 6.13 3.66
C LEU A 132 15.42 6.99 4.84
N LEU A 133 16.16 8.03 5.23
CA LEU A 133 15.80 8.90 6.35
C LEU A 133 14.76 9.97 5.98
N LYS A 134 14.78 10.46 4.74
CA LYS A 134 13.82 11.42 4.21
C LYS A 134 12.44 10.79 4.15
N ASP A 135 12.33 9.67 3.45
CA ASP A 135 11.06 9.01 3.16
C ASP A 135 10.53 8.27 4.39
N GLY A 136 11.43 7.65 5.17
CA GLY A 136 11.06 6.90 6.36
C GLY A 136 10.18 5.69 6.03
N VAL A 137 9.37 5.28 7.00
CA VAL A 137 8.31 4.28 6.81
C VAL A 137 7.02 4.99 6.38
N SER A 138 6.42 4.50 5.29
CA SER A 138 5.08 4.87 4.84
C SER A 138 4.11 3.69 4.93
N ASP A 139 2.81 3.96 4.80
CA ASP A 139 1.77 2.93 4.80
C ASP A 139 1.83 2.00 3.58
N GLY A 140 2.27 2.51 2.42
CA GLY A 140 2.20 1.80 1.15
C GLY A 140 3.10 0.57 1.09
N GLY A 141 2.73 -0.41 0.28
CA GLY A 141 3.47 -1.66 0.12
C GLY A 141 3.19 -2.31 -1.22
N GLN A 142 3.74 -3.51 -1.40
CA GLN A 142 3.71 -4.29 -2.63
C GLN A 142 3.15 -5.68 -2.36
N TRP A 143 2.72 -6.40 -3.40
CA TRP A 143 2.15 -7.75 -3.27
C TRP A 143 3.02 -8.70 -2.45
N ILE A 144 4.32 -8.80 -2.75
CA ILE A 144 5.23 -9.70 -2.01
C ILE A 144 5.37 -9.32 -0.53
N MET A 145 5.31 -8.03 -0.22
CA MET A 145 5.29 -7.55 1.17
C MET A 145 4.02 -8.03 1.90
N PHE A 146 2.90 -8.15 1.20
CA PHE A 146 1.65 -8.68 1.76
C PHE A 146 1.77 -10.18 1.99
N VAL A 147 2.30 -10.92 1.00
CA VAL A 147 2.58 -12.36 1.10
C VAL A 147 3.46 -12.66 2.31
N ASN A 148 4.53 -11.89 2.51
CA ASN A 148 5.41 -12.05 3.68
C ASN A 148 4.66 -11.90 5.01
N LEU A 149 3.76 -10.92 5.10
CA LEU A 149 2.99 -10.68 6.32
C LEU A 149 2.00 -11.81 6.61
N VAL A 150 1.24 -12.26 5.61
CA VAL A 150 0.25 -13.32 5.82
C VAL A 150 0.92 -14.67 6.08
N LYS A 151 2.09 -14.94 5.49
CA LYS A 151 2.88 -16.14 5.80
C LYS A 151 3.42 -16.13 7.23
N LYS A 152 3.83 -14.97 7.75
CA LYS A 152 4.42 -14.84 9.08
C LYS A 152 3.37 -14.71 10.19
N TYR A 153 2.36 -13.88 9.98
CA TYR A 153 1.38 -13.48 11.00
C TYR A 153 -0.01 -14.03 10.75
N GLY A 154 -0.33 -14.51 9.55
CA GLY A 154 -1.64 -15.02 9.20
C GLY A 154 -2.67 -13.95 8.86
N LEU A 155 -3.94 -14.29 9.03
CA LEU A 155 -5.10 -13.46 8.71
C LEU A 155 -6.17 -13.63 9.77
N MET A 156 -7.02 -12.63 9.94
CA MET A 156 -8.20 -12.76 10.79
C MET A 156 -9.38 -11.92 10.31
N PRO A 157 -10.62 -12.27 10.68
CA PRO A 157 -11.80 -11.44 10.42
C PRO A 157 -11.68 -10.06 11.06
N LYS A 158 -12.22 -9.04 10.38
CA LYS A 158 -12.27 -7.66 10.89
C LYS A 158 -13.02 -7.55 12.22
N ALA A 159 -14.04 -8.37 12.41
CA ALA A 159 -14.79 -8.44 13.67
C ALA A 159 -13.92 -8.85 14.88
N CYS A 160 -12.81 -9.56 14.64
CA CYS A 160 -11.90 -10.01 15.69
C CYS A 160 -10.78 -9.00 16.00
N PHE A 161 -10.55 -8.02 15.12
CA PHE A 161 -9.62 -6.92 15.34
C PHE A 161 -10.04 -5.71 14.50
N SER A 162 -10.83 -4.83 15.11
CA SER A 162 -11.45 -3.69 14.45
C SER A 162 -10.45 -2.58 14.15
N GLU A 163 -10.87 -1.62 13.32
CA GLU A 163 -10.13 -0.37 13.11
C GLU A 163 -10.12 0.49 14.39
N THR A 164 -9.09 1.31 14.53
CA THR A 164 -9.00 2.39 15.51
C THR A 164 -9.01 3.73 14.77
N TYR A 165 -9.10 4.83 15.53
CA TYR A 165 -8.94 6.17 14.94
C TYR A 165 -7.62 6.29 14.16
N GLN A 166 -6.52 5.79 14.73
CA GLN A 166 -5.18 5.93 14.13
C GLN A 166 -4.93 4.96 12.97
N SER A 167 -5.67 3.84 12.88
CA SER A 167 -5.61 3.01 11.68
C SER A 167 -6.35 3.67 10.51
N GLU A 168 -7.41 4.43 10.78
CA GLU A 168 -8.14 5.23 9.78
C GLU A 168 -7.49 6.60 9.46
N GLU A 169 -6.63 7.13 10.32
CA GLU A 169 -5.83 8.36 10.13
C GLU A 169 -4.39 8.13 10.60
N THR A 170 -3.50 7.72 9.69
CA THR A 170 -2.16 7.22 10.07
C THR A 170 -1.09 8.30 10.10
N ARG A 171 -1.40 9.54 9.72
CA ARG A 171 -0.40 10.61 9.50
C ARG A 171 0.38 10.91 10.77
N HIS A 172 -0.29 11.05 11.91
CA HIS A 172 0.35 11.44 13.16
C HIS A 172 1.21 10.32 13.76
N SER A 173 0.71 9.08 13.77
CA SER A 173 1.48 7.92 14.21
C SER A 173 2.73 7.72 13.34
N ASN A 174 2.62 7.91 12.01
CA ASN A 174 3.75 7.86 11.10
C ASN A 174 4.77 8.97 11.35
N ILE A 175 4.35 10.21 11.62
CA ILE A 175 5.26 11.31 11.94
C ILE A 175 6.06 10.98 13.21
N LEU A 176 5.39 10.49 14.26
CA LEU A 176 6.03 10.19 15.53
C LEU A 176 7.05 9.05 15.40
N CYS A 177 6.64 7.91 14.84
CA CYS A 177 7.53 6.76 14.68
C CYS A 177 8.73 7.07 13.75
N ASN A 178 8.53 7.81 12.65
CA ASN A 178 9.64 8.26 11.81
C ASN A 178 10.58 9.25 12.52
N SER A 179 10.07 10.03 13.48
CA SER A 179 10.92 10.91 14.30
C SER A 179 11.77 10.09 15.28
N ILE A 180 11.24 8.99 15.81
CA ILE A 180 11.99 8.04 16.66
C ILE A 180 13.06 7.31 15.83
N LEU A 181 12.73 6.85 14.63
CA LEU A 181 13.70 6.26 13.69
C LEU A 181 14.88 7.20 13.38
N ARG A 182 14.61 8.50 13.18
CA ARG A 182 15.67 9.48 12.91
C ARG A 182 16.52 9.76 14.14
N GLN A 183 15.96 9.68 15.36
CA GLN A 183 16.72 9.71 16.61
C GLN A 183 17.66 8.50 16.71
N PHE A 184 17.17 7.29 16.37
CA PHE A 184 18.01 6.09 16.27
C PHE A 184 19.19 6.31 15.32
N ALA A 185 18.94 6.79 14.10
CA ALA A 185 20.00 7.07 13.14
C ALA A 185 21.04 8.08 13.67
N ALA A 186 20.58 9.15 14.33
CA ALA A 186 21.46 10.17 14.90
C ALA A 186 22.30 9.63 16.07
N ALA A 187 21.71 8.81 16.95
CA ALA A 187 22.42 8.17 18.06
C ALA A 187 23.44 7.15 17.54
N LEU A 188 23.04 6.29 16.60
CA LEU A 188 23.91 5.29 16.01
C LEU A 188 25.10 5.90 15.27
N ARG A 189 24.91 7.08 14.66
CA ARG A 189 26.02 7.81 14.02
C ARG A 189 27.09 8.27 15.00
N LYS A 190 26.72 8.55 16.26
CA LYS A 190 27.68 8.96 17.30
C LYS A 190 28.50 7.77 17.78
N ASP A 191 27.86 6.61 17.91
CA ASP A 191 28.50 5.39 18.37
C ASP A 191 27.94 4.15 17.65
N PRO A 192 28.52 3.77 16.49
CA PRO A 192 28.08 2.61 15.72
C PRO A 192 28.21 1.28 16.46
N SER A 193 29.04 1.21 17.52
CA SER A 193 29.25 -0.03 18.30
C SER A 193 28.01 -0.41 19.11
N LYS A 194 27.13 0.56 19.41
CA LYS A 194 25.91 0.37 20.19
C LYS A 194 24.68 0.01 19.33
N LYS A 195 24.88 -0.56 18.15
CA LYS A 195 23.80 -0.86 17.20
C LYS A 195 22.62 -1.57 17.87
N ASP A 196 22.89 -2.68 18.55
CA ASP A 196 21.83 -3.55 19.07
C ASP A 196 21.10 -2.92 20.26
N GLU A 197 21.85 -2.31 21.21
CA GLU A 197 21.30 -1.56 22.36
C GLU A 197 20.39 -0.40 21.89
N LEU A 198 20.88 0.41 20.95
CA LEU A 198 20.10 1.54 20.42
C LEU A 198 18.89 1.04 19.64
N LYS A 199 19.05 -0.04 18.86
CA LYS A 199 17.93 -0.59 18.09
C LYS A 199 16.83 -1.07 19.03
N GLU A 200 17.16 -1.84 20.05
CA GLU A 200 16.19 -2.32 21.05
C GLU A 200 15.47 -1.15 21.74
N TYR A 201 16.21 -0.14 22.19
CA TYR A 201 15.64 1.04 22.86
C TYR A 201 14.70 1.85 21.96
N TYR A 202 15.09 2.14 20.71
CA TYR A 202 14.25 2.94 19.82
C TYR A 202 13.09 2.12 19.22
N PHE A 203 13.29 0.82 19.01
CA PHE A 203 12.24 -0.07 18.52
C PHE A 203 11.13 -0.27 19.57
N SER A 204 11.46 -0.40 20.86
CA SER A 204 10.45 -0.49 21.92
C SER A 204 9.56 0.76 21.97
N ARG A 205 10.13 1.95 21.78
CA ARG A 205 9.35 3.19 21.68
C ARG A 205 8.43 3.22 20.46
N ILE A 206 8.88 2.72 19.31
CA ILE A 206 8.03 2.56 18.12
C ILE A 206 6.91 1.56 18.41
N TYR A 207 7.23 0.44 19.05
CA TYR A 207 6.26 -0.56 19.47
C TYR A 207 5.18 0.03 20.37
N ASP A 208 5.55 0.86 21.36
CA ASP A 208 4.57 1.52 22.25
C ASP A 208 3.65 2.46 21.48
N VAL A 209 4.19 3.27 20.56
CA VAL A 209 3.37 4.17 19.73
C VAL A 209 2.39 3.37 18.87
N LEU A 210 2.85 2.31 18.21
CA LEU A 210 2.00 1.49 17.35
C LEU A 210 0.96 0.71 18.17
N THR A 211 1.34 0.13 19.29
CA THR A 211 0.44 -0.63 20.17
C THR A 211 -0.67 0.26 20.72
N ASN A 212 -0.32 1.46 21.21
CA ASN A 212 -1.30 2.42 21.73
C ASN A 212 -2.19 3.01 20.63
N SER A 213 -1.75 2.99 19.37
CA SER A 213 -2.48 3.56 18.25
C SER A 213 -3.39 2.54 17.54
N PHE A 214 -2.89 1.34 17.27
CA PHE A 214 -3.54 0.31 16.45
C PHE A 214 -4.20 -0.78 17.31
N GLY A 215 -3.82 -0.88 18.59
CA GLY A 215 -4.21 -1.97 19.50
C GLY A 215 -3.23 -3.15 19.45
N ILE A 216 -3.42 -4.10 20.37
CA ILE A 216 -2.65 -5.36 20.41
C ILE A 216 -3.47 -6.45 19.71
N PRO A 217 -2.99 -7.01 18.59
CA PRO A 217 -3.66 -8.14 17.96
C PRO A 217 -3.81 -9.34 18.90
N PRO A 218 -5.00 -9.96 18.98
CA PRO A 218 -5.18 -11.16 19.79
C PRO A 218 -4.46 -12.35 19.14
N LYS A 219 -3.89 -13.22 19.98
CA LYS A 219 -3.20 -14.44 19.53
C LYS A 219 -4.17 -15.54 19.10
N GLU A 220 -5.34 -15.56 19.71
CA GLU A 220 -6.44 -16.46 19.43
C GLU A 220 -7.76 -15.67 19.36
N PHE A 221 -8.69 -16.13 18.55
CA PHE A 221 -10.01 -15.54 18.40
C PHE A 221 -11.08 -16.61 18.20
N ALA A 222 -12.32 -16.25 18.54
CA ALA A 222 -13.51 -16.93 18.07
C ALA A 222 -14.19 -16.03 17.02
N PHE A 223 -14.82 -16.64 16.02
CA PHE A 223 -15.52 -15.92 14.97
C PHE A 223 -16.86 -16.59 14.69
N GLU A 224 -17.94 -15.83 14.90
CA GLU A 224 -19.31 -16.24 14.58
C GLU A 224 -19.76 -15.53 13.31
N TYR A 225 -20.43 -16.26 12.42
CA TYR A 225 -20.95 -15.73 11.18
C TYR A 225 -22.25 -16.44 10.79
N GLU A 226 -23.10 -15.73 10.07
CA GLU A 226 -24.29 -16.32 9.46
C GLU A 226 -23.88 -17.09 8.19
N HIS A 227 -24.24 -18.36 8.13
CA HIS A 227 -24.03 -19.21 6.97
C HIS A 227 -25.20 -19.05 5.98
N LYS A 228 -24.98 -19.38 4.70
CA LYS A 228 -26.01 -19.21 3.64
C LYS A 228 -27.30 -20.01 3.86
N ASP A 229 -27.27 -21.07 4.67
CA ASP A 229 -28.45 -21.82 5.11
C ASP A 229 -29.23 -21.13 6.25
N SER A 230 -28.80 -19.93 6.65
CA SER A 230 -29.33 -19.13 7.77
C SER A 230 -29.05 -19.70 9.17
N ASN A 231 -28.13 -20.66 9.31
CA ASN A 231 -27.60 -21.08 10.60
C ASN A 231 -26.42 -20.18 11.03
N VAL A 232 -26.19 -20.06 12.33
CA VAL A 232 -24.99 -19.40 12.87
C VAL A 232 -23.90 -20.44 13.03
N HIS A 233 -22.75 -20.19 12.41
CA HIS A 233 -21.56 -21.02 12.53
C HIS A 233 -20.52 -20.31 13.37
N ARG A 234 -19.73 -21.08 14.12
CA ARG A 234 -18.67 -20.57 14.97
C ARG A 234 -17.36 -21.28 14.69
N LEU A 235 -16.30 -20.50 14.49
CA LEU A 235 -14.93 -20.96 14.58
C LEU A 235 -14.45 -20.70 16.01
N GLU A 236 -13.99 -21.75 16.71
CA GLU A 236 -13.46 -21.62 18.06
C GLU A 236 -11.93 -21.72 18.07
N LYS A 237 -11.30 -20.96 18.99
CA LYS A 237 -9.86 -21.03 19.29
C LYS A 237 -8.97 -20.98 18.05
N MET A 238 -9.28 -20.08 17.12
CA MET A 238 -8.47 -19.89 15.92
C MET A 238 -7.31 -18.96 16.19
N THR A 239 -6.13 -19.33 15.71
CA THR A 239 -5.01 -18.39 15.58
C THR A 239 -5.04 -17.75 14.19
N PRO A 240 -4.53 -16.52 14.02
CA PRO A 240 -4.45 -15.90 12.70
C PRO A 240 -3.72 -16.77 11.66
N LEU A 241 -2.66 -17.47 12.08
CA LEU A 241 -1.87 -18.34 11.21
C LEU A 241 -2.65 -19.59 10.80
N SER A 242 -3.33 -20.26 11.73
CA SER A 242 -4.16 -21.44 11.40
C SER A 242 -5.35 -21.07 10.51
N PHE A 243 -5.95 -19.88 10.69
CA PHE A 243 -6.99 -19.37 9.81
C PHE A 243 -6.47 -19.17 8.38
N PHE A 244 -5.31 -18.52 8.21
CA PHE A 244 -4.66 -18.37 6.91
C PHE A 244 -4.30 -19.73 6.27
N GLN A 245 -3.69 -20.63 7.05
CA GLN A 245 -3.33 -21.99 6.61
C GLN A 245 -4.53 -22.79 6.11
N LYS A 246 -5.65 -22.70 6.82
CA LYS A 246 -6.85 -23.46 6.51
C LYS A 246 -7.57 -22.98 5.24
N TYR A 247 -7.57 -21.68 4.97
CA TYR A 247 -8.45 -21.13 3.94
C TYR A 247 -7.76 -20.60 2.67
N VAL A 248 -6.52 -20.11 2.70
CA VAL A 248 -5.92 -19.43 1.53
C VAL A 248 -4.42 -19.66 1.33
N ARG A 249 -3.79 -20.51 2.14
CA ARG A 249 -2.33 -20.74 2.10
C ARG A 249 -1.82 -21.30 0.79
N GLU A 250 -2.57 -22.18 0.14
CA GLU A 250 -2.17 -22.76 -1.14
C GLU A 250 -2.30 -21.72 -2.26
N GLU A 251 -3.46 -21.04 -2.32
CA GLU A 251 -3.75 -19.99 -3.32
C GLU A 251 -2.71 -18.88 -3.33
N ILE A 252 -2.22 -18.45 -2.16
CA ILE A 252 -1.28 -17.31 -2.09
C ILE A 252 0.06 -17.57 -2.78
N ASP A 253 0.50 -18.83 -2.85
CA ASP A 253 1.80 -19.20 -3.45
C ASP A 253 1.75 -19.25 -4.98
N GLU A 254 0.54 -19.23 -5.56
CA GLU A 254 0.33 -19.29 -7.01
C GLU A 254 0.45 -17.91 -7.68
N TYR A 255 0.40 -16.83 -6.91
CA TYR A 255 0.45 -15.48 -7.44
C TYR A 255 1.87 -14.97 -7.71
N VAL A 256 2.03 -14.29 -8.84
CA VAL A 256 3.25 -13.55 -9.19
C VAL A 256 2.94 -12.09 -9.51
N SER A 257 3.86 -11.19 -9.18
CA SER A 257 3.71 -9.78 -9.55
C SER A 257 4.20 -9.53 -10.96
N VAL A 258 3.31 -9.04 -11.82
CA VAL A 258 3.58 -8.69 -13.21
C VAL A 258 3.45 -7.18 -13.36
N ILE A 259 4.34 -6.57 -14.14
CA ILE A 259 4.33 -5.13 -14.42
C ILE A 259 4.40 -4.88 -15.93
N ASN A 260 3.95 -3.70 -16.35
CA ASN A 260 4.29 -3.12 -17.64
C ASN A 260 5.05 -1.80 -17.41
N ALA A 261 6.37 -1.84 -17.57
CA ALA A 261 7.24 -0.68 -17.46
C ALA A 261 8.00 -0.49 -18.78
N PRO A 262 7.46 0.32 -19.73
CA PRO A 262 8.03 0.53 -21.07
C PRO A 262 9.22 1.51 -21.05
N THR A 263 10.19 1.28 -20.16
CA THR A 263 11.41 2.11 -20.07
C THR A 263 12.61 1.36 -20.64
N GLN A 264 13.54 2.09 -21.25
CA GLN A 264 14.70 1.50 -21.94
C GLN A 264 15.56 0.61 -21.03
N ASP A 265 15.65 0.94 -19.74
CA ASP A 265 16.40 0.19 -18.72
C ASP A 265 15.69 -1.08 -18.23
N LYS A 266 14.44 -1.33 -18.66
CA LYS A 266 13.62 -2.46 -18.25
C LYS A 266 13.14 -3.29 -19.45
N PRO A 267 14.02 -3.99 -20.18
CA PRO A 267 13.58 -4.92 -21.22
C PRO A 267 12.53 -5.92 -20.71
N TYR A 268 11.56 -6.24 -21.57
CA TYR A 268 10.49 -7.18 -21.26
C TYR A 268 10.99 -8.63 -21.09
N PHE A 269 10.15 -9.45 -20.45
CA PHE A 269 10.40 -10.86 -20.10
C PHE A 269 11.63 -11.05 -19.20
N LYS A 270 11.83 -10.09 -18.29
CA LYS A 270 12.88 -10.12 -17.28
C LYS A 270 12.28 -9.92 -15.89
N ARG A 271 12.98 -10.46 -14.89
CA ARG A 271 12.68 -10.30 -13.48
C ARG A 271 13.45 -9.11 -12.92
N TYR A 272 12.77 -8.22 -12.23
CA TYR A 272 13.34 -7.04 -11.57
C TYR A 272 13.13 -7.14 -10.07
N GLU A 273 14.14 -6.76 -9.31
CA GLU A 273 14.07 -6.61 -7.86
C GLU A 273 14.30 -5.14 -7.52
N VAL A 274 13.49 -4.59 -6.61
CA VAL A 274 13.68 -3.21 -6.14
C VAL A 274 14.50 -3.23 -4.86
N LYS A 275 15.72 -2.71 -4.94
CA LYS A 275 16.68 -2.68 -3.82
C LYS A 275 16.10 -1.92 -2.60
N MET A 276 16.24 -2.50 -1.41
CA MET A 276 15.81 -1.93 -0.12
C MET A 276 14.29 -1.62 -0.03
N VAL A 277 13.47 -2.25 -0.89
CA VAL A 277 12.01 -2.23 -0.76
C VAL A 277 11.55 -3.57 -0.18
N GLY A 278 11.11 -3.54 1.07
CA GLY A 278 10.63 -4.70 1.82
C GLY A 278 10.08 -4.32 3.20
N ASN A 279 9.56 -5.31 3.91
CA ASN A 279 9.06 -5.18 5.28
C ASN A 279 9.65 -6.27 6.18
N VAL A 280 9.40 -7.55 5.91
CA VAL A 280 9.92 -8.68 6.68
C VAL A 280 11.34 -8.98 6.21
N ILE A 281 12.33 -8.94 7.10
CA ILE A 281 13.77 -9.08 6.76
C ILE A 281 14.08 -10.44 6.13
N GLU A 282 13.55 -11.49 6.72
CA GLU A 282 13.71 -12.88 6.29
C GLU A 282 12.70 -13.28 5.19
N GLY A 283 11.84 -12.35 4.78
CA GLY A 283 10.80 -12.59 3.80
C GLY A 283 11.32 -12.64 2.36
N GLU A 284 10.41 -12.94 1.45
CA GLU A 284 10.69 -12.89 0.03
C GLU A 284 10.96 -11.47 -0.45
N LYS A 285 11.85 -11.35 -1.44
CA LYS A 285 12.24 -10.06 -2.02
C LYS A 285 11.16 -9.55 -2.96
N THR A 286 10.91 -8.23 -2.92
CA THR A 286 9.99 -7.56 -3.83
C THR A 286 10.46 -7.67 -5.28
N VAL A 287 9.81 -8.56 -6.05
CA VAL A 287 10.19 -8.86 -7.43
C VAL A 287 9.02 -8.72 -8.39
N HIS A 288 9.31 -8.33 -9.62
CA HIS A 288 8.33 -8.10 -10.68
C HIS A 288 8.79 -8.71 -11.99
N PHE A 289 7.85 -9.26 -12.76
CA PHE A 289 8.06 -9.72 -14.13
C PHE A 289 7.54 -8.66 -15.11
N ASN A 290 8.43 -8.07 -15.91
CA ASN A 290 8.03 -7.04 -16.87
C ASN A 290 7.54 -7.69 -18.17
N VAL A 291 6.37 -7.31 -18.66
CA VAL A 291 5.80 -7.84 -19.92
C VAL A 291 5.25 -6.72 -20.81
N PRO A 292 5.14 -6.93 -22.14
CA PRO A 292 4.49 -5.97 -23.03
C PRO A 292 3.01 -5.75 -22.64
N TYR A 293 2.49 -4.56 -22.91
CA TYR A 293 1.13 -4.17 -22.48
C TYR A 293 0.06 -5.15 -22.95
N LYS A 294 0.12 -5.59 -24.22
CA LYS A 294 -0.81 -6.58 -24.76
C LYS A 294 -0.84 -7.87 -23.93
N ARG A 295 0.33 -8.37 -23.52
CA ARG A 295 0.41 -9.58 -22.68
C ARG A 295 -0.12 -9.32 -21.27
N PHE A 296 0.16 -8.15 -20.71
CA PHE A 296 -0.37 -7.73 -19.41
C PHE A 296 -1.92 -7.74 -19.41
N GLU A 297 -2.53 -7.15 -20.43
CA GLU A 297 -3.98 -7.13 -20.63
C GLU A 297 -4.57 -8.53 -20.82
N GLU A 298 -3.95 -9.37 -21.68
CA GLU A 298 -4.38 -10.76 -21.89
C GLU A 298 -4.42 -11.57 -20.59
N MET A 299 -3.43 -11.40 -19.71
CA MET A 299 -3.37 -12.09 -18.42
C MET A 299 -4.50 -11.66 -17.48
N ILE A 300 -4.79 -10.36 -17.42
CA ILE A 300 -5.90 -9.82 -16.61
C ILE A 300 -7.24 -10.39 -17.11
N ILE A 301 -7.48 -10.34 -18.42
CA ILE A 301 -8.74 -10.83 -19.00
C ILE A 301 -8.91 -12.33 -18.78
N ALA A 302 -7.83 -13.11 -18.88
CA ALA A 302 -7.87 -14.55 -18.61
C ALA A 302 -8.30 -14.84 -17.18
N GLN A 303 -7.65 -14.23 -16.19
CA GLN A 303 -7.96 -14.44 -14.77
C GLN A 303 -9.40 -14.02 -14.42
N LEU A 304 -9.88 -12.89 -14.97
CA LEU A 304 -11.26 -12.47 -14.78
C LEU A 304 -12.28 -13.44 -15.41
N LYS A 305 -11.96 -14.06 -16.56
CA LYS A 305 -12.81 -15.07 -17.20
C LYS A 305 -12.87 -16.37 -16.41
N ASP A 306 -11.82 -16.68 -15.67
CA ASP A 306 -11.78 -17.82 -14.75
C ASP A 306 -12.54 -17.55 -13.44
N GLY A 307 -13.04 -16.32 -13.25
CA GLY A 307 -13.85 -15.91 -12.10
C GLY A 307 -13.03 -15.38 -10.92
N ASP A 308 -11.74 -15.12 -11.13
CA ASP A 308 -10.81 -14.65 -10.12
C ASP A 308 -10.53 -13.15 -10.25
N LEU A 309 -10.43 -12.49 -9.10
CA LEU A 309 -10.11 -11.06 -9.03
C LEU A 309 -8.62 -10.82 -9.24
N VAL A 310 -8.28 -9.64 -9.77
CA VAL A 310 -6.90 -9.18 -9.97
C VAL A 310 -6.62 -8.01 -9.02
N TRP A 311 -5.50 -8.08 -8.29
CA TRP A 311 -5.07 -7.06 -7.32
C TRP A 311 -4.67 -5.73 -7.97
#